data_AF-A0A940NV72-F1
#
_entry.id   AF-A0A940NV72-F1
#
_cell.length_a   1.000
_cell.length_b   1.000
_cell.length_c   1.000
_cell.angle_alpha   90.00
_cell.angle_beta   90.00
_cell.angle_gamma   90.00
#
_symmetry.space_group_name_H-M   'P 1'
#
loop_
_entity.id
_entity.type
_entity.pdbx_description
1 polymer ?
#
loop_
_entity_poly.entity_id
_entity_poly.type
_entity_poly.pdbx_seq_one_letter_code
_entity_poly.pdbx_strand_id
1 'polypeptide(L)'
;EASSFFDQSGIETENCSEGGLDVAFIENGDYVGYKDVDFGTGANAIDIRVAANSGGGTIELHLDGPTGKLIGTLDVEPTGGWQDWATQRASLTETSGKHDLYMVFKGGEGYLFNVAAFKLNVPGGTSVTKDYILGDLNDDKKVDARDLTELKKAVKAGTIDELDPADLDGDLDLTAEDAKLLRDYLTGKIESFPAAE
;
A
#
# COMPACT_ATOMS: atom_id res chain seq x y z
N GLU A 1 -6.75 2.14 -2.49
CA GLU A 1 -7.93 1.82 -3.32
C GLU A 1 -7.51 1.33 -4.69
N ALA A 2 -8.31 0.48 -5.33
CA ALA A 2 -8.04 0.08 -6.72
C ALA A 2 -8.29 1.24 -7.70
N SER A 3 -9.17 2.17 -7.36
CA SER A 3 -9.47 3.37 -8.15
C SER A 3 -8.35 4.43 -8.14
N SER A 4 -7.29 4.27 -7.35
CA SER A 4 -6.14 5.20 -7.31
C SER A 4 -5.01 4.80 -8.26
N PHE A 5 -5.35 4.34 -9.46
CA PHE A 5 -4.38 3.98 -10.51
C PHE A 5 -3.74 5.22 -11.14
N PHE A 6 -2.51 5.09 -11.64
CA PHE A 6 -1.83 6.15 -12.41
C PHE A 6 -1.93 5.94 -13.93
N ASP A 7 -2.22 4.71 -14.35
CA ASP A 7 -2.32 4.28 -15.74
C ASP A 7 -3.46 3.25 -15.86
N GLN A 8 -4.18 3.27 -16.97
CA GLN A 8 -5.30 2.35 -17.22
C GLN A 8 -5.60 2.21 -18.71
N SER A 9 -6.25 1.11 -19.07
CA SER A 9 -6.89 0.94 -20.38
C SER A 9 -8.21 0.20 -20.23
N GLY A 10 -9.27 0.76 -20.83
CA GLY A 10 -10.57 0.11 -21.08
C GLY A 10 -11.55 0.11 -19.91
N ILE A 11 -11.13 0.54 -18.72
CA ILE A 11 -11.97 0.52 -17.52
C ILE A 11 -12.72 1.84 -17.29
N GLU A 12 -13.71 1.79 -16.40
CA GLU A 12 -14.29 2.98 -15.76
C GLU A 12 -14.33 2.79 -14.24
N THR A 13 -14.60 3.86 -13.49
CA THR A 13 -14.83 3.78 -12.04
C THR A 13 -16.29 4.04 -11.72
N GLU A 14 -16.86 3.30 -10.77
CA GLU A 14 -18.20 3.53 -10.23
C GLU A 14 -18.22 3.60 -8.70
N ASN A 15 -19.38 3.94 -8.13
CA ASN A 15 -19.53 3.98 -6.67
C ASN A 15 -19.53 2.57 -6.08
N CYS A 16 -18.61 2.33 -5.14
CA CYS A 16 -18.55 1.07 -4.41
C CYS A 16 -19.58 1.05 -3.27
N SER A 17 -20.30 -0.06 -3.13
CA SER A 17 -21.29 -0.28 -2.05
C SER A 17 -20.65 -0.29 -0.65
N GLU A 18 -19.35 -0.57 -0.55
CA GLU A 18 -18.56 -0.49 0.69
C GLU A 18 -17.97 0.91 0.95
N GLY A 19 -18.27 1.88 0.07
CA GLY A 19 -17.79 3.26 0.12
C GLY A 19 -16.62 3.52 -0.82
N GLY A 20 -16.48 4.77 -1.27
CA GLY A 20 -15.46 5.15 -2.25
C GLY A 20 -15.82 4.72 -3.68
N LEU A 21 -14.81 4.40 -4.48
CA LEU A 21 -14.95 4.01 -5.88
C LEU A 21 -14.27 2.66 -6.14
N ASP A 22 -14.91 1.84 -6.96
CA ASP A 22 -14.34 0.61 -7.51
C ASP A 22 -13.99 0.75 -9.00
N VAL A 23 -13.11 -0.11 -9.48
CA VAL A 23 -12.80 -0.29 -10.91
C VAL A 23 -13.82 -1.26 -11.48
N ALA A 24 -14.54 -0.83 -12.50
CA ALA A 24 -15.67 -1.52 -13.10
C ALA A 24 -15.58 -1.51 -14.62
N PHE A 25 -16.59 -2.11 -15.27
CA PHE A 25 -16.69 -2.24 -16.72
C PHE A 25 -15.48 -2.97 -17.34
N ILE A 26 -14.85 -3.84 -16.56
CA ILE A 26 -13.62 -4.55 -16.93
C ILE A 26 -13.92 -5.62 -17.98
N GLU A 27 -13.27 -5.53 -19.13
CA GLU A 27 -13.30 -6.52 -20.20
C GLU A 27 -11.93 -7.21 -20.38
N ASN A 28 -11.90 -8.24 -21.22
CA ASN A 28 -10.66 -8.97 -21.50
C ASN A 28 -9.63 -8.08 -22.22
N GLY A 29 -8.45 -7.95 -21.63
CA GLY A 29 -7.32 -7.17 -22.17
C GLY A 29 -7.11 -5.83 -21.47
N ASP A 30 -8.07 -5.41 -20.65
CA ASP A 30 -8.00 -4.17 -19.87
C ASP A 30 -6.95 -4.27 -18.76
N TYR A 31 -6.54 -3.11 -18.24
CA TYR A 31 -5.61 -3.07 -17.13
C TYR A 31 -5.72 -1.79 -16.30
N VAL A 32 -5.16 -1.87 -15.09
CA VAL A 32 -4.82 -0.73 -14.24
C VAL A 32 -3.37 -0.87 -13.73
N GLY A 33 -2.67 0.26 -13.62
CA GLY A 33 -1.30 0.36 -13.12
C GLY A 33 -1.22 1.23 -11.88
N TYR A 34 -0.42 0.82 -10.90
CA TYR A 34 -0.14 1.53 -9.65
C TYR A 34 1.35 1.82 -9.55
N LYS A 35 1.68 3.08 -9.27
CA LYS A 35 3.06 3.57 -9.34
C LYS A 35 3.81 3.34 -8.03
N ASP A 36 5.09 2.96 -8.12
CA ASP A 36 6.03 2.90 -7.00
C ASP A 36 5.49 2.10 -5.79
N VAL A 37 4.76 1.00 -6.04
CA VAL A 37 4.22 0.12 -5.00
C VAL A 37 5.36 -0.55 -4.27
N ASP A 38 5.37 -0.45 -2.94
CA ASP A 38 6.41 -1.04 -2.10
C ASP A 38 6.08 -2.49 -1.72
N PHE A 39 6.85 -3.43 -2.26
CA PHE A 39 6.75 -4.86 -1.95
C PHE A 39 7.56 -5.25 -0.69
N GLY A 40 8.16 -4.28 -0.01
CA GLY A 40 8.94 -4.47 1.20
C GLY A 40 10.13 -5.39 0.97
N THR A 41 10.39 -6.28 1.92
CA THR A 41 11.52 -7.22 1.87
C THR A 41 11.24 -8.46 1.02
N GLY A 42 10.00 -8.70 0.59
CA GLY A 42 9.65 -9.90 -0.17
C GLY A 42 8.17 -10.25 -0.11
N ALA A 43 7.28 -9.43 -0.68
CA ALA A 43 5.86 -9.79 -0.76
C ALA A 43 5.68 -11.10 -1.54
N ASN A 44 4.88 -12.01 -0.98
CA ASN A 44 4.66 -13.35 -1.55
C ASN A 44 3.17 -13.67 -1.78
N ALA A 45 2.28 -12.76 -1.43
CA ALA A 45 0.86 -12.88 -1.70
C ALA A 45 0.23 -11.49 -1.82
N ILE A 46 -0.93 -11.43 -2.44
CA ILE A 46 -1.76 -10.24 -2.52
C ILE A 46 -3.22 -10.64 -2.25
N ASP A 47 -3.88 -9.83 -1.44
CA ASP A 47 -5.32 -9.87 -1.23
C ASP A 47 -5.97 -8.83 -2.12
N ILE A 48 -6.98 -9.23 -2.89
CA ILE A 48 -7.72 -8.33 -3.79
C ILE A 48 -9.20 -8.41 -3.42
N ARG A 49 -9.81 -7.24 -3.18
CA ARG A 49 -11.23 -7.09 -2.90
C ARG A 49 -11.98 -7.00 -4.24
N VAL A 50 -12.72 -8.05 -4.57
CA VAL A 50 -13.37 -8.24 -5.86
C VAL A 50 -14.86 -8.52 -5.70
N ALA A 51 -15.62 -8.19 -6.73
CA ALA A 51 -17.03 -8.58 -6.88
C ALA A 51 -17.26 -9.12 -8.30
N ALA A 52 -17.94 -10.26 -8.41
CA ALA A 52 -18.17 -10.96 -9.67
C ALA A 52 -19.54 -11.63 -9.63
N ASN A 53 -20.37 -11.39 -10.65
CA ASN A 53 -21.74 -11.90 -10.69
C ASN A 53 -21.79 -13.44 -10.89
N SER A 54 -21.42 -13.91 -12.09
CA SER A 54 -21.53 -15.33 -12.44
C SER A 54 -20.45 -15.85 -13.39
N GLY A 55 -19.84 -14.95 -14.19
CA GLY A 55 -18.59 -15.20 -14.89
C GLY A 55 -17.43 -14.62 -14.08
N GLY A 56 -16.34 -15.38 -13.97
CA GLY A 56 -15.08 -14.88 -13.44
C GLY A 56 -14.14 -14.47 -14.57
N GLY A 57 -12.91 -14.20 -14.18
CA GLY A 57 -11.79 -14.06 -15.09
C GLY A 57 -10.51 -14.21 -14.29
N THR A 58 -9.42 -13.75 -14.86
CA THR A 58 -8.12 -13.85 -14.22
C THR A 58 -7.49 -12.46 -14.14
N ILE A 59 -6.90 -12.15 -12.98
CA ILE A 59 -6.05 -10.98 -12.80
C ILE A 59 -4.61 -11.45 -12.88
N GLU A 60 -3.90 -11.07 -13.94
CA GLU A 60 -2.46 -11.23 -14.06
C GLU A 60 -1.74 -10.04 -13.41
N LEU A 61 -0.74 -10.32 -12.58
CA LEU A 61 0.00 -9.31 -11.82
C LEU A 61 1.39 -9.15 -12.41
N HIS A 62 1.64 -8.01 -13.06
CA HIS A 62 2.89 -7.71 -13.76
C HIS A 62 3.66 -6.59 -13.08
N LEU A 63 4.99 -6.67 -13.12
CA LEU A 63 5.88 -5.59 -12.69
C LEU A 63 6.29 -4.71 -13.88
N ASP A 64 6.32 -3.40 -13.64
CA ASP A 64 6.95 -2.38 -14.47
C ASP A 64 6.36 -2.25 -15.90
N GLY A 65 5.12 -2.73 -16.08
CA GLY A 65 4.34 -2.58 -17.30
C GLY A 65 3.26 -3.66 -17.49
N PRO A 66 2.25 -3.45 -18.35
CA PRO A 66 1.16 -4.41 -18.58
C PRO A 66 1.60 -5.67 -19.35
N THR A 67 2.84 -5.69 -19.87
CA THR A 67 3.48 -6.87 -20.48
C THR A 67 4.79 -7.24 -19.78
N GLY A 68 5.01 -6.67 -18.59
CA GLY A 68 6.23 -6.85 -17.81
C GLY A 68 6.31 -8.22 -17.14
N LYS A 69 7.18 -8.36 -16.13
CA LYS A 69 7.39 -9.65 -15.46
C LYS A 69 6.11 -10.06 -14.71
N LEU A 70 5.49 -11.17 -15.13
CA LEU A 70 4.40 -11.79 -14.40
C LEU A 70 4.92 -12.35 -13.07
N ILE A 71 4.33 -11.90 -11.96
CA ILE A 71 4.68 -12.34 -10.60
C ILE A 71 3.57 -13.12 -9.92
N GLY A 72 2.34 -13.05 -10.38
CA GLY A 72 1.24 -13.81 -9.80
C GLY A 72 -0.01 -13.75 -10.64
N THR A 73 -0.96 -14.62 -10.31
CA THR A 73 -2.22 -14.77 -11.03
C THR A 73 -3.33 -15.06 -10.02
N LEU A 74 -4.44 -14.32 -10.11
CA LEU A 74 -5.66 -14.58 -9.34
C LEU A 74 -6.76 -15.03 -10.28
N ASP A 75 -7.24 -16.26 -10.13
CA ASP A 75 -8.51 -16.68 -10.72
C ASP A 75 -9.65 -16.16 -9.83
N VAL A 76 -10.49 -15.29 -10.38
CA VAL A 76 -11.56 -14.62 -9.64
C VAL A 76 -12.79 -15.51 -9.57
N GLU A 77 -13.10 -15.97 -8.38
CA GLU A 77 -14.30 -16.75 -8.10
C GLU A 77 -15.55 -15.85 -8.03
N PRO A 78 -16.73 -16.33 -8.46
CA PRO A 78 -17.99 -15.58 -8.33
C PRO A 78 -18.31 -15.24 -6.88
N THR A 79 -18.81 -14.03 -6.66
CA THR A 79 -19.20 -13.53 -5.33
C THR A 79 -20.72 -13.40 -5.17
N GLY A 80 -21.47 -13.47 -6.27
CA GLY A 80 -22.94 -13.46 -6.28
C GLY A 80 -23.57 -12.18 -6.85
N GLY A 81 -22.76 -11.16 -7.12
CA GLY A 81 -23.23 -9.88 -7.67
C GLY A 81 -22.09 -8.90 -7.94
N TRP A 82 -22.39 -7.84 -8.70
CA TRP A 82 -21.42 -6.79 -9.07
C TRP A 82 -20.95 -5.93 -7.90
N GLN A 83 -21.68 -5.96 -6.79
CA GLN A 83 -21.42 -5.17 -5.59
C GLN A 83 -21.49 -6.06 -4.33
N ASP A 84 -21.40 -7.39 -4.51
CA ASP A 84 -21.24 -8.37 -3.44
C ASP A 84 -19.74 -8.69 -3.33
N TRP A 85 -19.09 -8.18 -2.29
CA TRP A 85 -17.62 -8.13 -2.25
C TRP A 85 -17.01 -9.27 -1.43
N ALA A 86 -15.95 -9.89 -1.98
CA ALA A 86 -15.12 -10.86 -1.29
C ALA A 86 -13.64 -10.51 -1.46
N THR A 87 -12.84 -10.82 -0.43
CA THR A 87 -11.39 -10.73 -0.53
C THR A 87 -10.84 -12.08 -0.97
N GLN A 88 -10.20 -12.11 -2.14
CA GLN A 88 -9.59 -13.30 -2.71
C GLN A 88 -8.08 -13.11 -2.80
N ARG A 89 -7.33 -14.21 -2.69
CA ARG A 89 -5.87 -14.18 -2.51
C ARG A 89 -5.15 -14.87 -3.66
N ALA A 90 -4.12 -14.23 -4.19
CA ALA A 90 -3.15 -14.84 -5.08
C ALA A 90 -1.78 -14.96 -4.42
N SER A 91 -1.08 -16.06 -4.72
CA SER A 91 0.34 -16.18 -4.42
C SER A 91 1.17 -15.39 -5.42
N LEU A 92 2.26 -14.80 -4.94
CA LEU A 92 3.25 -14.09 -5.74
C LEU A 92 4.58 -14.84 -5.73
N THR A 93 5.30 -14.75 -6.84
CA THR A 93 6.75 -14.88 -6.83
C THR A 93 7.29 -13.78 -5.93
N GLU A 94 8.10 -14.18 -4.94
CA GLU A 94 8.68 -13.25 -3.96
C GLU A 94 9.32 -12.06 -4.67
N THR A 95 8.83 -10.86 -4.33
CA THR A 95 9.21 -9.59 -4.95
C THR A 95 9.50 -8.58 -3.85
N SER A 96 10.58 -7.82 -3.97
CA SER A 96 11.06 -6.89 -2.95
C SER A 96 11.32 -5.52 -3.57
N GLY A 97 11.30 -4.47 -2.76
CA GLY A 97 11.52 -3.09 -3.21
C GLY A 97 10.31 -2.48 -3.92
N LYS A 98 10.53 -1.30 -4.51
CA LYS A 98 9.48 -0.53 -5.19
C LYS A 98 9.42 -0.87 -6.67
N HIS A 99 8.21 -1.14 -7.16
CA HIS A 99 7.92 -1.42 -8.55
C HIS A 99 6.56 -0.83 -8.95
N ASP A 100 6.37 -0.58 -10.23
CA ASP A 100 5.01 -0.33 -10.72
C ASP A 100 4.27 -1.68 -10.79
N LEU A 101 3.09 -1.76 -10.17
CA LEU A 101 2.24 -2.95 -10.20
C LEU A 101 1.14 -2.77 -11.24
N TYR A 102 1.08 -3.66 -12.22
CA TYR A 102 0.01 -3.73 -13.21
C TYR A 102 -0.89 -4.93 -12.93
N MET A 103 -2.20 -4.67 -12.87
CA MET A 103 -3.25 -5.70 -12.86
C MET A 103 -3.83 -5.77 -14.27
N VAL A 104 -3.58 -6.87 -14.98
CA VAL A 104 -4.05 -7.10 -16.34
C VAL A 104 -5.18 -8.12 -16.30
N PHE A 105 -6.33 -7.75 -16.86
CA PHE A 105 -7.55 -8.52 -16.76
C PHE A 105 -7.73 -9.43 -17.97
N LYS A 106 -7.97 -10.72 -17.73
CA LYS A 106 -8.16 -11.75 -18.76
C LYS A 106 -9.49 -12.46 -18.54
N GLY A 107 -10.18 -12.82 -19.62
CA GLY A 107 -11.44 -13.54 -19.51
C GLY A 107 -12.14 -13.76 -20.84
N GLY A 108 -13.42 -14.15 -20.74
CA GLY A 108 -14.29 -14.31 -21.89
C GLY A 108 -14.85 -12.98 -22.42
N GLU A 109 -15.91 -13.06 -23.21
CA GLU A 109 -16.64 -11.89 -23.69
C GLU A 109 -17.48 -11.25 -22.58
N GLY A 110 -17.59 -9.92 -22.62
CA GLY A 110 -18.36 -9.12 -21.67
C GLY A 110 -17.59 -8.78 -20.39
N TYR A 111 -18.31 -8.19 -19.43
CA TYR A 111 -17.72 -7.75 -18.17
C TYR A 111 -17.31 -8.93 -17.28
N LEU A 112 -16.14 -8.81 -16.67
CA LEU A 112 -15.51 -9.88 -15.91
C LEU A 112 -15.82 -9.80 -14.40
N PHE A 113 -15.39 -8.73 -13.75
CA PHE A 113 -15.51 -8.49 -12.31
C PHE A 113 -15.26 -7.01 -12.02
N ASN A 114 -15.54 -6.56 -10.79
CA ASN A 114 -15.12 -5.27 -10.26
C ASN A 114 -14.01 -5.45 -9.22
N VAL A 115 -13.18 -4.42 -9.03
CA VAL A 115 -12.07 -4.41 -8.05
C VAL A 115 -12.15 -3.15 -7.20
N ALA A 116 -12.30 -3.31 -5.88
CA ALA A 116 -12.40 -2.18 -4.95
C ALA A 116 -11.04 -1.79 -4.36
N ALA A 117 -10.25 -2.77 -3.91
CA ALA A 117 -9.00 -2.53 -3.20
C ALA A 117 -8.06 -3.73 -3.29
N PHE A 118 -6.79 -3.54 -2.92
CA PHE A 118 -5.83 -4.62 -2.78
C PHE A 118 -4.84 -4.34 -1.65
N LYS A 119 -4.23 -5.41 -1.13
CA LYS A 119 -3.21 -5.36 -0.07
C LYS A 119 -2.13 -6.41 -0.33
N LEU A 120 -0.86 -5.99 -0.38
CA LEU A 120 0.27 -6.90 -0.43
C LEU A 120 0.49 -7.59 0.93
N ASN A 121 0.90 -8.85 0.88
CA ASN A 121 1.25 -9.66 2.03
C ASN A 121 2.72 -10.05 1.94
N VAL A 122 3.49 -9.68 2.96
CA VAL A 122 4.92 -9.97 3.07
C VAL A 122 5.12 -11.06 4.14
N PRO A 123 5.77 -12.21 3.86
CA PRO A 123 6.05 -13.25 4.85
C PRO A 123 6.92 -12.73 5.97
N GLY A 124 6.46 -12.88 7.22
CA GLY A 124 7.14 -12.27 8.36
C GLY A 124 7.05 -10.74 8.37
N GLY A 125 6.50 -10.13 7.32
CA GLY A 125 5.90 -8.81 7.34
C GLY A 125 4.59 -8.92 8.08
N THR A 126 4.67 -8.76 9.40
CA THR A 126 3.67 -7.97 10.12
C THR A 126 3.27 -6.81 9.20
N SER A 127 1.98 -6.47 9.12
CA SER A 127 1.60 -5.10 8.71
C SER A 127 2.60 -4.20 9.43
N VAL A 128 3.49 -3.54 8.70
CA VAL A 128 4.54 -2.73 9.32
C VAL A 128 3.82 -1.46 9.79
N THR A 129 3.03 -1.56 10.86
CA THR A 129 3.50 -0.87 12.04
C THR A 129 4.84 -1.55 12.30
N LYS A 130 5.95 -0.94 11.90
CA LYS A 130 7.21 -1.35 12.51
C LYS A 130 6.90 -1.24 14.00
N ASP A 131 7.35 -2.18 14.83
CA ASP A 131 7.40 -1.91 16.27
C ASP A 131 8.49 -0.82 16.44
N TYR A 132 8.20 0.39 15.97
CA TYR A 132 9.00 1.57 16.14
C TYR A 132 8.44 2.28 17.36
N ILE A 133 9.34 2.85 18.14
CA ILE A 133 8.96 3.79 19.18
C ILE A 133 9.02 5.16 18.50
N LEU A 134 7.90 5.89 18.49
CA LEU A 134 7.92 7.29 18.01
C LEU A 134 9.06 8.03 18.72
N GLY A 135 9.92 8.68 17.94
CA GLY A 135 11.09 9.40 18.43
C GLY A 135 12.35 8.55 18.63
N ASP A 136 12.32 7.23 18.40
CA ASP A 136 13.53 6.38 18.34
C ASP A 136 13.98 6.24 16.88
N LEU A 137 14.96 7.04 16.50
CA LEU A 137 15.47 7.11 15.13
C LEU A 137 16.69 6.22 14.90
N ASN A 138 17.25 5.66 15.98
CA ASN A 138 18.46 4.83 15.91
C ASN A 138 18.22 3.36 16.26
N ASP A 139 16.97 2.99 16.56
CA ASP A 139 16.49 1.63 16.84
C ASP A 139 17.18 0.99 18.06
N ASP A 140 17.59 1.80 19.05
CA ASP A 140 18.13 1.31 20.32
C ASP A 140 17.06 1.07 21.40
N LYS A 141 15.79 1.25 21.03
CA LYS A 141 14.57 1.09 21.84
C LYS A 141 14.45 2.13 22.94
N LYS A 142 15.13 3.27 22.79
CA LYS A 142 15.07 4.40 23.71
C LYS A 142 14.89 5.67 22.91
N VAL A 143 14.12 6.58 23.49
CA VAL A 143 13.99 7.95 22.98
C VAL A 143 14.94 8.82 23.79
N ASP A 144 16.10 9.14 23.22
CA ASP A 144 17.16 9.92 23.88
C ASP A 144 17.81 10.99 22.98
N ALA A 145 18.90 11.60 23.47
CA ALA A 145 19.58 12.70 22.79
C ALA A 145 20.26 12.29 21.46
N ARG A 146 20.47 10.99 21.23
CA ARG A 146 20.99 10.44 19.98
C ARG A 146 19.96 10.56 18.88
N ASP A 147 18.70 10.27 19.18
CA ASP A 147 17.58 10.42 18.24
C ASP A 147 17.40 11.87 17.82
N LEU A 148 17.50 12.79 18.78
CA LEU A 148 17.46 14.22 18.47
C LEU A 148 18.60 14.68 17.56
N THR A 149 19.74 13.98 17.60
CA THR A 149 20.89 14.27 16.72
C THR A 149 20.62 13.79 15.31
N GLU A 150 20.12 12.57 15.15
CA GLU A 150 19.74 12.03 13.84
C GLU A 150 18.57 12.81 13.24
N LEU A 151 17.55 13.16 14.02
CA LEU A 151 16.38 13.93 13.55
C LEU A 151 16.79 15.29 13.00
N LYS A 152 17.65 16.04 13.72
CA LYS A 152 18.14 17.35 13.25
C LYS A 152 18.99 17.23 11.99
N LYS A 153 19.76 16.16 11.87
CA LYS A 153 20.58 15.90 10.69
C LYS A 153 19.69 15.59 9.49
N ALA A 154 18.64 14.78 9.69
CA ALA A 154 17.65 14.43 8.68
C ALA A 154 16.83 15.64 8.22
N VAL A 155 16.30 16.45 9.14
CA VAL A 155 15.59 17.72 8.83
C VAL A 155 16.47 18.66 8.02
N LYS A 156 17.77 18.74 8.34
CA LYS A 156 18.73 19.56 7.58
C LYS A 156 19.05 18.98 6.20
N ALA A 157 19.08 17.65 6.08
CA ALA A 157 19.33 16.96 4.82
C ALA A 157 18.10 16.94 3.91
N GLY A 158 16.89 17.10 4.47
CA GLY A 158 15.62 16.94 3.76
C GLY A 158 15.31 15.48 3.40
N THR A 159 16.01 14.53 4.00
CA THR A 159 15.88 13.09 3.71
C THR A 159 16.15 12.28 4.98
N ILE A 160 15.37 11.22 5.20
CA ILE A 160 15.64 10.19 6.20
C ILE A 160 15.40 8.81 5.58
N ASP A 161 16.12 7.80 6.06
CA ASP A 161 15.93 6.41 5.62
C ASP A 161 14.57 5.86 6.06
N GLU A 162 13.95 6.46 7.08
CA GLU A 162 12.67 6.06 7.65
C GLU A 162 11.90 7.23 8.26
N LEU A 163 10.71 7.52 7.71
CA LEU A 163 9.88 8.64 8.15
C LEU A 163 9.05 8.30 9.39
N ASP A 164 8.56 7.07 9.53
CA ASP A 164 7.60 6.69 10.56
C ASP A 164 8.00 7.02 12.02
N PRO A 165 9.23 6.75 12.51
CA PRO A 165 9.63 7.15 13.86
C PRO A 165 9.98 8.64 13.99
N ALA A 166 10.13 9.34 12.87
CA ALA A 166 10.57 10.73 12.81
C ALA A 166 9.43 11.73 12.61
N ASP A 167 8.28 11.28 12.09
CA ASP A 167 7.04 12.03 11.97
C ASP A 167 6.30 12.02 13.31
N LEU A 168 6.50 13.08 14.10
CA LEU A 168 6.03 13.15 15.49
C LEU A 168 4.69 13.87 15.65
N ASP A 169 4.25 14.61 14.64
CA ASP A 169 2.91 15.19 14.59
C ASP A 169 1.94 14.50 13.64
N GLY A 170 2.41 13.55 12.82
CA GLY A 170 1.59 12.72 11.95
C GLY A 170 1.19 13.41 10.66
N ASP A 171 1.88 14.48 10.27
CA ASP A 171 1.58 15.25 9.05
C ASP A 171 2.27 14.71 7.78
N LEU A 172 3.07 13.66 7.93
CA LEU A 172 3.87 12.99 6.89
C LEU A 172 5.00 13.85 6.30
N ASP A 173 5.30 14.99 6.91
CA ASP A 173 6.36 15.92 6.49
C ASP A 173 7.45 16.03 7.58
N LEU A 174 8.70 15.71 7.23
CA LEU A 174 9.81 15.87 8.16
C LEU A 174 10.26 17.34 8.28
N THR A 175 9.93 18.00 9.38
CA THR A 175 10.17 19.44 9.57
C THR A 175 10.89 19.80 10.87
N ALA A 176 11.07 21.10 11.09
CA ALA A 176 11.58 21.62 12.35
C ALA A 176 10.60 21.43 13.52
N GLU A 177 9.32 21.18 13.26
CA GLU A 177 8.33 20.90 14.29
C GLU A 177 8.54 19.50 14.90
N ASP A 178 8.87 18.48 14.12
CA ASP A 178 9.29 17.17 14.67
C ASP A 178 10.49 17.30 15.60
N ALA A 179 11.52 18.02 15.14
CA ALA A 179 12.72 18.26 15.94
C ALA A 179 12.44 19.02 17.24
N LYS A 180 11.36 19.80 17.29
CA LYS A 180 10.89 20.51 18.47
C LYS A 180 10.07 19.57 19.37
N LEU A 181 9.19 18.74 18.82
CA LEU A 181 8.43 17.73 19.57
C LEU A 181 9.37 16.74 20.26
N LEU A 182 10.37 16.21 19.57
CA LEU A 182 11.36 15.32 20.17
C LEU A 182 12.13 16.01 21.32
N ARG A 183 12.51 17.28 21.15
CA ARG A 183 13.15 18.06 22.21
C ARG A 183 12.21 18.27 23.40
N ASP A 184 10.95 18.58 23.15
CA ASP A 184 9.97 18.86 24.18
C ASP A 184 9.63 17.58 24.97
N TYR A 185 9.60 16.41 24.32
CA TYR A 185 9.49 15.10 24.97
C TYR A 185 10.71 14.80 25.86
N LEU A 186 11.93 14.94 25.33
CA LEU A 186 13.17 14.72 26.08
C LEU A 186 13.36 15.68 27.27
N THR A 187 12.69 16.83 27.25
CA THR A 187 12.72 17.82 28.34
C THR A 187 11.51 17.74 29.27
N GLY A 188 10.58 16.79 29.03
CA GLY A 188 9.41 16.56 29.86
C GLY A 188 8.33 17.66 29.76
N LYS A 189 8.31 18.43 28.68
CA LYS A 189 7.22 19.39 28.40
C LYS A 189 5.98 18.72 27.83
N ILE A 190 6.17 17.58 27.15
CA ILE A 190 5.11 16.68 26.69
C ILE A 190 5.42 15.28 27.19
N GLU A 191 4.38 14.51 27.50
CA GLU A 191 4.50 13.12 27.97
C GLU A 191 4.33 12.10 26.83
N SER A 192 3.77 12.54 25.69
CA SER A 192 3.53 11.76 24.47
C SER A 192 3.63 12.66 23.24
N PHE A 193 3.85 12.04 22.08
CA PHE A 193 3.83 12.72 20.79
C PHE A 193 2.39 12.82 20.25
N PRO A 194 2.03 13.89 19.53
CA PRO A 194 0.72 13.99 18.87
C PRO A 194 0.42 12.81 17.93
N ALA A 195 1.42 12.30 17.22
CA ALA A 195 1.27 11.12 16.35
C ALA A 195 0.99 9.80 17.09
N ALA A 196 1.01 9.80 18.44
CA ALA A 196 0.72 8.60 19.23
C ALA A 196 -0.78 8.38 19.53
N GLU A 197 -1.67 9.30 19.12
CA GLU A 197 -3.12 9.28 19.37
C GLU A 197 -3.97 8.86 18.16
#